data_AF-A0A2J6I0E7-F1
#
_entry.id   AF-A0A2J6I0E7-F1
#
_cell.length_a   1.000
_cell.length_b   1.000
_cell.length_c   1.000
_cell.angle_alpha   90.00
_cell.angle_beta   90.00
_cell.angle_gamma   90.00
#
_symmetry.space_group_name_H-M   'P 1'
#
loop_
_entity.id
_entity.type
_entity.pdbx_description
1 polymer ?
#
loop_
_entity_poly.entity_id
_entity_poly.type
_entity_poly.pdbx_seq_one_letter_code
_entity_poly.pdbx_strand_id
1 'polypeptide(L)'
;MGANEWLIIIMLLFSGFFSGMEIAFVSSNRLKQELDLKRRILPARILSSFYANPSRFIGALLLGNNIALVIYGIAMANLLEPSIFRALPLEYHSEFILLIIQTIISTLIILITAEFIPKILFRINPNAILKFFAVPVWLFYFIFYPIIFLFIGLAEFILTKIIRIQLDTGNYNFTMIDLEEYVKEYNPSSEQPEEIDQEIQMIQNAIEFKHVKLRECMVPRTEIEALEIDEDIDTLRALFSETGHSKIMIFKNTIDNLVGYVHSYDLFTNPAKISDVIRKIDVYPETTNASDLLNSMIKKHKSVAIVLDEFGGTSGMVTLEDIIEEIFGEIEDEHDKEETTEKQISPREFIFSTRLEVDYLNEKYDLNIEVSDEYETLAGFIIHHHESIPQMHEEIKISPFLFTILKSGGNKLEEVKMEIID
;
A
#
# COMPACT_ATOMS: atom_id res chain seq x y z
N MET A 1 4.04 -34.59 41.80
CA MET A 1 4.37 -33.16 41.84
C MET A 1 3.75 -32.59 43.10
N GLY A 2 4.56 -32.06 43.99
CA GLY A 2 4.10 -31.23 45.10
C GLY A 2 3.52 -29.89 44.62
N ALA A 3 2.98 -29.12 45.55
CA ALA A 3 2.41 -27.80 45.29
C ALA A 3 3.46 -26.80 44.73
N ASN A 4 4.73 -26.97 45.11
CA ASN A 4 5.81 -26.08 44.69
C ASN A 4 6.15 -26.27 43.20
N GLU A 5 6.13 -27.50 42.68
CA GLU A 5 6.39 -27.77 41.27
C GLU A 5 5.30 -27.20 40.36
N TRP A 6 4.03 -27.28 40.78
CA TRP A 6 2.92 -26.64 40.07
C TRP A 6 3.05 -25.11 40.09
N LEU A 7 3.41 -24.53 41.22
CA LEU A 7 3.63 -23.10 41.35
C LEU A 7 4.73 -22.62 40.38
N ILE A 8 5.84 -23.36 40.28
CA ILE A 8 6.95 -23.05 39.36
C ILE A 8 6.47 -23.04 37.91
N ILE A 9 5.74 -24.07 37.48
CA ILE A 9 5.26 -24.16 36.09
C ILE A 9 4.30 -23.01 35.78
N ILE A 10 3.37 -22.71 36.68
CA ILE A 10 2.41 -21.61 36.48
C ILE A 10 3.13 -20.26 36.41
N MET A 11 4.12 -20.02 37.28
CA MET A 11 4.89 -18.77 37.26
C MET A 11 5.77 -18.65 36.00
N LEU A 12 6.35 -19.75 35.51
CA LEU A 12 7.07 -19.74 34.22
C LEU A 12 6.14 -19.40 33.05
N LEU A 13 4.93 -19.98 33.03
CA LEU A 13 3.94 -19.65 32.00
C LEU A 13 3.50 -18.19 32.07
N PHE A 14 3.27 -17.64 33.28
CA PHE A 14 2.92 -16.23 33.42
C PHE A 14 4.07 -15.30 33.03
N SER A 15 5.30 -15.59 33.45
CA SER A 15 6.48 -14.81 33.05
C SER A 15 6.62 -14.84 31.52
N GLY A 16 6.48 -16.01 30.89
CA GLY A 16 6.48 -16.17 29.44
C GLY A 16 5.37 -15.41 28.73
N PHE A 17 4.17 -15.45 29.29
CA PHE A 17 3.02 -14.72 28.78
C PHE A 17 3.24 -13.20 28.83
N PHE A 18 3.61 -12.64 29.99
CA PHE A 18 3.79 -11.18 30.12
C PHE A 18 4.94 -10.67 29.27
N SER A 19 6.07 -11.38 29.28
CA SER A 19 7.25 -11.11 28.47
C SER A 19 6.98 -11.19 26.96
N GLY A 20 6.24 -12.22 26.53
CA GLY A 20 5.82 -12.38 25.14
C GLY A 20 4.85 -11.29 24.70
N MET A 21 3.84 -10.97 25.53
CA MET A 21 2.85 -9.93 25.24
C MET A 21 3.48 -8.54 25.13
N GLU A 22 4.53 -8.27 25.91
CA GLU A 22 5.29 -7.01 25.81
C GLU A 22 5.90 -6.86 24.42
N ILE A 23 6.61 -7.89 23.94
CA ILE A 23 7.20 -7.88 22.59
C ILE A 23 6.14 -7.86 21.50
N ALA A 24 5.05 -8.61 21.66
CA ALA A 24 3.95 -8.56 20.71
C ALA A 24 3.37 -7.14 20.58
N PHE A 25 3.22 -6.42 21.69
CA PHE A 25 2.71 -5.05 21.72
C PHE A 25 3.69 -4.02 21.13
N VAL A 26 5.00 -4.19 21.35
CA VAL A 26 6.02 -3.31 20.79
C VAL A 26 6.20 -3.54 19.29
N SER A 27 6.09 -4.79 18.83
CA SER A 27 6.28 -5.18 17.42
C SER A 27 4.98 -5.17 16.59
N SER A 28 3.83 -4.85 17.17
CA SER A 28 2.56 -4.81 16.44
C SER A 28 2.40 -3.54 15.61
N ASN A 29 1.88 -3.68 14.39
CA ASN A 29 1.47 -2.57 13.55
C ASN A 29 0.20 -1.90 14.11
N ARG A 30 0.37 -0.71 14.69
CA ARG A 30 -0.72 0.06 15.33
C ARG A 30 -1.78 0.52 14.32
N LEU A 31 -1.38 0.85 13.08
CA LEU A 31 -2.28 1.32 12.04
C LEU A 31 -3.25 0.21 11.61
N LYS A 32 -2.74 -1.01 11.43
CA LYS A 32 -3.56 -2.20 11.13
C LYS A 32 -4.62 -2.46 12.22
N GLN A 33 -4.25 -2.33 13.50
CA GLN A 33 -5.18 -2.52 14.62
C GLN A 33 -6.25 -1.41 14.70
N GLU A 34 -5.88 -0.17 14.35
CA GLU A 34 -6.82 0.96 14.32
C GLU A 34 -7.84 0.82 13.18
N LEU A 35 -7.43 0.24 12.04
CA LEU A 35 -8.35 -0.09 10.94
C LEU A 35 -9.28 -1.26 11.31
N ASP A 36 -8.76 -2.28 12.00
CA ASP A 36 -9.55 -3.39 12.52
C ASP A 36 -10.63 -2.97 13.54
N LEU A 37 -10.45 -1.83 14.24
CA LEU A 37 -11.49 -1.27 15.14
C LEU A 37 -12.78 -0.91 14.41
N LYS A 38 -12.71 -0.55 13.12
CA LYS A 38 -13.91 -0.27 12.32
C LYS A 38 -14.83 -1.49 12.22
N ARG A 39 -14.29 -2.71 12.38
CA ARG A 39 -15.03 -3.99 12.38
C ARG A 39 -15.73 -4.32 13.71
N ARG A 40 -15.64 -3.45 14.74
CA ARG A 40 -16.34 -3.52 16.05
C ARG A 40 -16.17 -4.83 16.86
N ILE A 41 -15.06 -5.53 16.70
CA ILE A 41 -14.81 -6.80 17.42
C ILE A 41 -14.28 -6.49 18.84
N LEU A 42 -14.69 -7.29 19.84
CA LEU A 42 -14.29 -7.13 21.26
C LEU A 42 -12.75 -7.01 21.49
N PRO A 43 -11.90 -7.86 20.88
CA PRO A 43 -10.44 -7.74 21.04
C PRO A 43 -9.89 -6.41 20.51
N ALA A 44 -10.41 -5.90 19.40
CA ALA A 44 -9.96 -4.63 18.83
C ALA A 44 -10.21 -3.48 19.81
N ARG A 45 -11.39 -3.43 20.43
CA ARG A 45 -11.75 -2.39 21.42
C ARG A 45 -10.84 -2.43 22.66
N ILE A 46 -10.50 -3.63 23.12
CA ILE A 46 -9.58 -3.81 24.25
C ILE A 46 -8.18 -3.30 23.87
N LEU A 47 -7.66 -3.72 22.72
CA LEU A 47 -6.32 -3.33 22.25
C LEU A 47 -6.20 -1.82 22.03
N SER A 48 -7.23 -1.16 21.48
CA SER A 48 -7.28 0.31 21.34
C SER A 48 -7.13 1.02 22.69
N SER A 49 -7.76 0.52 23.75
CA SER A 49 -7.58 1.07 25.10
C SER A 49 -6.12 0.98 25.58
N PHE A 50 -5.36 -0.02 25.14
CA PHE A 50 -3.94 -0.17 25.48
C PHE A 50 -3.07 0.77 24.66
N TYR A 51 -3.33 0.94 23.36
CA TYR A 51 -2.60 1.90 22.51
C TYR A 51 -2.87 3.36 22.89
N ALA A 52 -4.03 3.66 23.45
CA ALA A 52 -4.32 4.99 23.99
C ALA A 52 -3.41 5.38 25.17
N ASN A 53 -2.93 4.40 25.95
CA ASN A 53 -2.01 4.63 27.08
C ASN A 53 -0.92 3.55 27.14
N PRO A 54 0.06 3.54 26.21
CA PRO A 54 1.04 2.47 26.10
C PRO A 54 1.86 2.27 27.38
N SER A 55 2.25 3.37 28.04
CA SER A 55 3.04 3.32 29.27
C SER A 55 2.35 2.58 30.41
N ARG A 56 1.02 2.71 30.52
CA ARG A 56 0.24 2.00 31.55
C ARG A 56 0.17 0.51 31.25
N PHE A 57 -0.05 0.17 29.99
CA PHE A 57 -0.14 -1.21 29.56
C PHE A 57 1.21 -1.95 29.69
N ILE A 58 2.28 -1.36 29.17
CA ILE A 58 3.65 -1.89 29.32
C ILE A 58 4.02 -2.00 30.80
N GLY A 59 3.68 -0.99 31.61
CA GLY A 59 3.87 -1.05 33.06
C GLY A 59 3.15 -2.24 33.73
N ALA A 60 1.95 -2.59 33.28
CA ALA A 60 1.21 -3.76 33.76
C ALA A 60 1.92 -5.08 33.44
N LEU A 61 2.39 -5.22 32.20
CA LEU A 61 3.11 -6.41 31.74
C LEU A 61 4.42 -6.58 32.50
N LEU A 62 5.19 -5.50 32.64
CA LEU A 62 6.44 -5.49 33.41
C LEU A 62 6.20 -5.84 34.88
N LEU A 63 5.14 -5.30 35.50
CA LEU A 63 4.79 -5.63 36.88
C LEU A 63 4.42 -7.11 37.02
N GLY A 64 3.57 -7.62 36.13
CA GLY A 64 3.19 -9.03 36.11
C GLY A 64 4.39 -9.97 35.94
N ASN A 65 5.28 -9.65 35.01
CA ASN A 65 6.50 -10.41 34.78
C ASN A 65 7.41 -10.40 36.02
N ASN A 66 7.61 -9.24 36.65
CA ASN A 66 8.42 -9.13 37.88
C ASN A 66 7.83 -9.94 39.04
N ILE A 67 6.50 -9.89 39.24
CA ILE A 67 5.84 -10.70 40.28
C ILE A 67 6.05 -12.19 40.01
N ALA A 68 5.85 -12.64 38.77
CA ALA A 68 6.06 -14.03 38.38
C ALA A 68 7.51 -14.47 38.60
N LEU A 69 8.48 -13.63 38.23
CA LEU A 69 9.91 -13.88 38.40
C LEU A 69 10.30 -14.04 39.88
N VAL A 70 9.80 -13.16 40.76
CA VAL A 70 10.11 -13.23 42.20
C VAL A 70 9.53 -14.49 42.84
N ILE A 71 8.25 -14.80 42.56
CA ILE A 71 7.61 -16.00 43.12
C ILE A 71 8.28 -17.27 42.58
N TYR A 72 8.59 -17.31 41.28
CA TYR A 72 9.35 -18.40 40.66
C TYR A 72 10.72 -18.57 41.34
N GLY A 73 11.48 -17.50 41.54
CA GLY A 73 12.81 -17.57 42.15
C GLY A 73 12.77 -18.19 43.55
N ILE A 74 11.82 -17.77 44.39
CA ILE A 74 11.62 -18.32 45.74
C ILE A 74 11.22 -19.80 45.67
N ALA A 75 10.25 -20.16 44.81
CA ALA A 75 9.78 -21.53 44.68
C ALA A 75 10.88 -22.47 44.13
N MET A 76 11.66 -21.99 43.16
CA MET A 76 12.75 -22.73 42.55
C MET A 76 13.92 -22.94 43.51
N ALA A 77 14.26 -21.93 44.34
CA ALA A 77 15.26 -22.07 45.38
C ALA A 77 14.89 -23.22 46.33
N ASN A 78 13.65 -23.25 46.82
CA ASN A 78 13.14 -24.32 47.69
C ASN A 78 13.13 -25.70 47.01
N LEU A 79 12.88 -25.77 45.70
CA LEU A 79 12.90 -27.03 44.95
C LEU A 79 14.33 -27.54 44.72
N LEU A 80 15.26 -26.65 44.40
CA LEU A 80 16.64 -26.99 44.08
C LEU A 80 17.46 -27.31 45.33
N GLU A 81 17.13 -26.72 46.47
CA GLU A 81 17.87 -26.85 47.73
C GLU A 81 18.17 -28.32 48.10
N PRO A 82 17.18 -29.24 48.24
CA PRO A 82 17.47 -30.63 48.64
C PRO A 82 18.30 -31.42 47.62
N SER A 83 18.26 -31.01 46.35
CA SER A 83 18.99 -31.67 45.27
C SER A 83 20.44 -31.18 45.21
N ILE A 84 20.67 -29.89 45.42
CA ILE A 84 22.02 -29.31 45.47
C ILE A 84 22.76 -29.78 46.73
N PHE A 85 22.11 -29.77 47.91
CA PHE A 85 22.72 -30.29 49.15
C PHE A 85 23.16 -31.75 49.04
N ARG A 86 22.41 -32.59 48.31
CA ARG A 86 22.79 -33.99 48.07
C ARG A 86 23.93 -34.15 47.07
N ALA A 87 24.08 -33.24 46.12
CA ALA A 87 25.11 -33.30 45.08
C ALA A 87 26.43 -32.67 45.52
N LEU A 88 26.40 -31.72 46.46
CA LEU A 88 27.56 -30.97 46.91
C LEU A 88 28.28 -31.68 48.07
N PRO A 89 29.63 -31.68 48.13
CA PRO A 89 30.36 -32.18 49.30
C PRO A 89 30.10 -31.33 50.55
N LEU A 90 30.15 -31.96 51.73
CA LEU A 90 29.88 -31.32 53.03
C LEU A 90 30.74 -30.08 53.31
N GLU A 91 31.96 -30.04 52.78
CA GLU A 91 32.91 -28.93 52.92
C GLU A 91 32.47 -27.64 52.20
N TYR A 92 31.56 -27.75 51.24
CA TYR A 92 31.07 -26.63 50.43
C TYR A 92 29.63 -26.21 50.79
N HIS A 93 29.08 -26.68 51.90
CA HIS A 93 27.75 -26.32 52.40
C HIS A 93 27.71 -24.89 52.99
N SER A 94 28.07 -23.90 52.19
CA SER A 94 27.89 -22.48 52.50
C SER A 94 26.60 -21.97 51.86
N GLU A 95 25.80 -21.23 52.63
CA GLU A 95 24.57 -20.59 52.14
C GLU A 95 24.84 -19.71 50.90
N PHE A 96 26.02 -19.08 50.84
CA PHE A 96 26.42 -18.26 49.70
C PHE A 96 26.64 -19.07 48.42
N ILE A 97 27.31 -20.22 48.51
CA ILE A 97 27.57 -21.10 47.37
C ILE A 97 26.26 -21.69 46.86
N LEU A 98 25.38 -22.12 47.78
CA LEU A 98 24.06 -22.62 47.47
C LEU A 98 23.23 -21.58 46.71
N LEU A 99 23.17 -20.34 47.21
CA LEU A 99 22.44 -19.25 46.58
C LEU A 99 22.94 -18.97 45.16
N ILE A 100 24.26 -18.97 44.94
CA ILE A 100 24.85 -18.78 43.61
C ILE A 100 24.42 -19.89 42.65
N ILE A 101 24.55 -21.15 43.06
CA ILE A 101 24.19 -22.30 42.21
C ILE A 101 22.69 -22.27 41.88
N GLN A 102 21.84 -22.03 42.88
CA GLN A 102 20.40 -21.87 42.70
C GLN A 102 20.08 -20.74 41.71
N THR A 103 20.70 -19.58 41.88
CA THR A 103 20.50 -18.40 41.02
C THR A 103 20.89 -18.72 39.58
N ILE A 104 22.05 -19.35 39.35
CA ILE A 104 22.53 -19.69 38.00
C ILE A 104 21.58 -20.67 37.31
N ILE A 105 21.22 -21.77 37.98
CA ILE A 105 20.34 -22.79 37.42
C ILE A 105 18.95 -22.20 37.16
N SER A 106 18.39 -21.49 38.14
CA SER A 106 17.07 -20.86 38.04
C SER A 106 17.01 -19.82 36.91
N THR A 107 18.05 -18.99 36.77
CA THR A 107 18.18 -17.98 35.72
C THR A 107 18.28 -18.62 34.34
N LEU A 108 19.07 -19.70 34.18
CA LEU A 108 19.19 -20.38 32.89
C LEU A 108 17.84 -20.95 32.41
N ILE A 109 17.09 -21.57 33.32
CA ILE A 109 15.77 -22.15 33.01
C ILE A 109 14.80 -21.05 32.59
N ILE A 110 14.67 -19.97 33.38
CA ILE A 110 13.70 -18.91 33.08
C ILE A 110 14.07 -18.12 31.82
N LEU A 111 15.37 -17.85 31.63
CA LEU A 111 15.87 -17.13 30.46
C LEU A 111 15.53 -17.87 29.16
N ILE A 112 15.65 -19.20 29.14
CA ILE A 112 15.30 -19.99 27.96
C ILE A 112 13.77 -20.09 27.82
N THR A 113 13.09 -20.51 28.88
CA THR A 113 11.68 -20.96 28.80
C THR A 113 10.66 -19.83 28.87
N ALA A 114 10.91 -18.80 29.68
CA ALA A 114 9.97 -17.70 29.91
C ALA A 114 10.43 -16.39 29.26
N GLU A 115 11.70 -16.29 28.84
CA GLU A 115 12.20 -15.07 28.22
C GLU A 115 12.44 -15.24 26.72
N PHE A 116 13.41 -16.03 26.30
CA PHE A 116 13.78 -16.13 24.89
C PHE A 116 12.72 -16.80 24.02
N ILE A 117 12.27 -18.01 24.39
CA ILE A 117 11.32 -18.77 23.55
C ILE A 117 10.00 -17.98 23.38
N PRO A 118 9.35 -17.47 24.44
CA PRO A 118 8.11 -16.72 24.28
C PRO A 118 8.30 -15.43 23.49
N LYS A 119 9.36 -14.66 23.74
CA LYS A 119 9.62 -13.42 22.98
C LYS A 119 9.78 -13.68 21.48
N ILE A 120 10.46 -14.77 21.10
CA ILE A 120 10.63 -15.13 19.69
C ILE A 120 9.27 -15.53 19.08
N LEU A 121 8.52 -16.43 19.73
CA LEU A 121 7.24 -16.90 19.22
C LEU A 121 6.22 -15.76 19.08
N PHE A 122 6.18 -14.86 20.06
CA PHE A 122 5.25 -13.74 20.08
C PHE A 122 5.59 -12.66 19.05
N ARG A 123 6.87 -12.54 18.68
CA ARG A 123 7.34 -11.62 17.64
C ARG A 123 7.02 -12.07 16.21
N ILE A 124 6.82 -13.37 15.96
CA ILE A 124 6.55 -13.87 14.60
C ILE A 124 5.20 -13.36 14.08
N ASN A 125 4.16 -13.38 14.94
CA ASN A 125 2.83 -12.88 14.57
C ASN A 125 2.24 -12.05 15.72
N PRO A 126 2.74 -10.81 15.92
CA PRO A 126 2.38 -9.98 17.06
C PRO A 126 0.89 -9.61 17.05
N ASN A 127 0.35 -9.29 15.87
CA ASN A 127 -1.03 -8.84 15.70
C ASN A 127 -2.05 -9.93 16.05
N ALA A 128 -1.86 -11.16 15.57
CA ALA A 128 -2.78 -12.26 15.89
C ALA A 128 -2.71 -12.66 17.37
N ILE A 129 -1.51 -12.67 17.94
CA ILE A 129 -1.28 -13.03 19.34
C ILE A 129 -1.90 -11.99 20.28
N LEU A 130 -1.74 -10.69 20.01
CA LEU A 130 -2.41 -9.64 20.76
C LEU A 130 -3.94 -9.79 20.71
N LYS A 131 -4.50 -10.09 19.54
CA LYS A 131 -5.95 -10.30 19.39
C LYS A 131 -6.42 -11.53 20.18
N PHE A 132 -5.70 -12.64 20.09
CA PHE A 132 -6.02 -13.87 20.80
C PHE A 132 -5.97 -13.69 22.33
N PHE A 133 -4.93 -13.01 22.83
CA PHE A 133 -4.71 -12.79 24.26
C PHE A 133 -5.28 -11.46 24.80
N ALA A 134 -6.04 -10.71 24.00
CA ALA A 134 -6.60 -9.42 24.40
C ALA A 134 -7.43 -9.52 25.69
N VAL A 135 -8.29 -10.54 25.80
CA VAL A 135 -9.16 -10.71 26.98
C VAL A 135 -8.36 -11.15 28.22
N PRO A 136 -7.49 -12.18 28.16
CA PRO A 136 -6.61 -12.53 29.28
C PRO A 136 -5.76 -11.35 29.78
N VAL A 137 -5.13 -10.61 28.88
CA VAL A 137 -4.24 -9.51 29.28
C VAL A 137 -5.02 -8.34 29.88
N TRP A 138 -6.24 -8.09 29.41
CA TRP A 138 -7.13 -7.09 29.99
C TRP A 138 -7.50 -7.38 31.44
N LEU A 139 -7.74 -8.65 31.77
CA LEU A 139 -8.00 -9.07 33.15
C LEU A 139 -6.82 -8.73 34.06
N PHE A 140 -5.59 -9.08 33.66
CA PHE A 140 -4.39 -8.75 34.42
C PHE A 140 -4.14 -7.24 34.52
N TYR A 141 -4.36 -6.51 33.43
CA TYR A 141 -4.26 -5.06 33.41
C TYR A 141 -5.20 -4.43 34.45
N PHE A 142 -6.45 -4.90 34.54
CA PHE A 142 -7.41 -4.42 35.53
C PHE A 142 -6.97 -4.74 36.97
N ILE A 143 -6.45 -5.95 37.22
CA ILE A 143 -5.96 -6.36 38.55
C ILE A 143 -4.76 -5.50 38.98
N PHE A 144 -3.85 -5.19 38.05
CA PHE A 144 -2.63 -4.43 38.31
C PHE A 144 -2.82 -2.91 38.29
N TYR A 145 -3.93 -2.43 37.72
CA TYR A 145 -4.25 -1.02 37.59
C TYR A 145 -4.03 -0.16 38.85
N PRO A 146 -4.50 -0.54 40.06
CA PRO A 146 -4.31 0.30 41.25
C PRO A 146 -2.83 0.48 41.62
N ILE A 147 -2.01 -0.56 41.39
CA ILE A 147 -0.58 -0.53 41.68
C ILE A 147 0.12 0.35 40.63
N ILE A 148 -0.18 0.16 39.35
CA ILE A 148 0.42 0.93 38.26
C ILE A 148 0.11 2.43 38.40
N PHE A 149 -1.14 2.77 38.77
CA PHE A 149 -1.53 4.16 39.00
C PHE A 149 -0.67 4.82 40.08
N LEU A 150 -0.37 4.11 41.17
CA LEU A 150 0.50 4.60 42.24
C LEU A 150 1.95 4.80 41.74
N PHE A 151 2.51 3.84 41.00
CA PHE A 151 3.88 3.94 40.48
C PHE A 151 4.04 5.06 39.45
N ILE A 152 3.09 5.19 38.52
CA ILE A 152 3.11 6.26 37.51
C ILE A 152 2.91 7.62 38.19
N GLY A 153 1.97 7.74 39.13
CA GLY A 153 1.79 8.97 39.89
C GLY A 153 3.05 9.37 40.67
N LEU A 154 3.78 8.40 41.24
CA LEU A 154 5.06 8.65 41.89
C LEU A 154 6.15 9.08 40.89
N ALA A 155 6.23 8.42 39.73
CA ALA A 155 7.18 8.79 38.68
C ALA A 155 6.91 10.20 38.15
N GLU A 156 5.65 10.54 37.84
CA GLU A 156 5.22 11.87 37.41
C GLU A 156 5.52 12.93 38.49
N PHE A 157 5.28 12.61 39.76
CA PHE A 157 5.62 13.49 40.88
C PHE A 157 7.13 13.78 40.93
N ILE A 158 7.97 12.75 40.80
CA ILE A 158 9.44 12.90 40.77
C ILE A 158 9.86 13.72 39.55
N LEU A 159 9.37 13.39 38.34
CA LEU A 159 9.76 14.09 37.12
C LEU A 159 9.35 15.56 37.12
N THR A 160 8.14 15.88 37.59
CA THR A 160 7.63 17.25 37.57
C THR A 160 8.11 18.09 38.75
N LYS A 161 8.22 17.53 39.96
CA LYS A 161 8.59 18.29 41.17
C LYS A 161 10.08 18.30 41.46
N ILE A 162 10.79 17.21 41.13
CA ILE A 162 12.24 17.10 41.39
C ILE A 162 13.03 17.49 40.15
N ILE A 163 12.66 16.95 38.97
CA ILE A 163 13.44 17.10 37.73
C ILE A 163 12.93 18.28 36.87
N ARG A 164 11.68 18.74 37.08
CA ARG A 164 11.02 19.85 36.36
C ARG A 164 10.91 19.64 34.84
N ILE A 165 10.66 18.41 34.41
CA ILE A 165 10.39 18.10 33.00
C ILE A 165 8.90 18.26 32.72
N GLN A 166 8.55 18.92 31.60
CA GLN A 166 7.18 18.92 31.08
C GLN A 166 6.95 17.59 30.34
N LEU A 167 5.98 16.81 30.82
CA LEU A 167 5.59 15.56 30.18
C LEU A 167 4.60 15.89 29.06
N ASP A 168 5.02 15.67 27.82
CA ASP A 168 4.16 15.80 26.65
C ASP A 168 3.36 14.49 26.52
N THR A 169 2.08 14.52 26.90
CA THR A 169 1.17 13.36 26.79
C THR A 169 0.45 13.35 25.44
N GLY A 170 1.18 13.66 24.37
CA GLY A 170 0.61 13.74 23.02
C GLY A 170 0.20 12.35 22.50
N ASN A 171 -0.96 12.29 21.84
CA ASN A 171 -1.36 11.13 21.06
C ASN A 171 -0.24 10.74 20.09
N TYR A 172 -0.03 9.43 19.92
CA TYR A 172 0.92 8.93 18.93
C TYR A 172 0.46 9.36 17.54
N ASN A 173 1.23 10.21 16.88
CA ASN A 173 1.00 10.59 15.49
C ASN A 173 1.62 9.51 14.61
N PHE A 174 0.81 8.90 13.74
CA PHE A 174 1.31 7.93 12.76
C PHE A 174 2.40 8.58 11.89
N THR A 175 3.46 7.84 11.66
CA THR A 175 4.61 8.24 10.87
C THR A 175 4.50 7.65 9.46
N MET A 176 5.20 8.26 8.49
CA MET A 176 5.31 7.72 7.11
C MET A 176 5.81 6.26 7.09
N ILE A 177 6.69 5.91 8.03
CA ILE A 177 7.23 4.55 8.21
C ILE A 177 6.12 3.55 8.58
N ASP A 178 5.17 3.94 9.44
CA ASP A 178 4.05 3.07 9.85
C ASP A 178 3.12 2.78 8.66
N LEU A 179 2.97 3.76 7.76
CA LEU A 179 2.18 3.63 6.54
C LEU A 179 2.89 2.73 5.50
N GLU A 180 4.19 2.91 5.30
CA GLU A 180 4.99 2.05 4.42
C GLU A 180 5.01 0.58 4.91
N GLU A 181 5.12 0.36 6.22
CA GLU A 181 5.07 -0.99 6.79
C GLU A 181 3.70 -1.63 6.59
N TYR A 182 2.62 -0.85 6.73
CA TYR A 182 1.27 -1.33 6.46
C TYR A 182 1.07 -1.73 4.99
N VAL A 183 1.48 -0.88 4.04
CA VAL A 183 1.39 -1.18 2.59
C VAL A 183 2.21 -2.42 2.24
N LYS A 184 3.43 -2.57 2.79
CA LYS A 184 4.28 -3.75 2.57
C LYS A 184 3.68 -5.04 3.13
N GLU A 185 3.04 -4.98 4.30
CA GLU A 185 2.34 -6.13 4.90
C GLU A 185 1.09 -6.54 4.11
N TYR A 186 0.55 -5.61 3.31
CA TYR A 186 -0.58 -5.80 2.39
C TYR A 186 -0.16 -6.19 0.96
N ASN A 187 1.11 -6.45 0.72
CA ASN A 187 1.58 -7.17 -0.48
C ASN A 187 1.73 -8.67 -0.14
N PRO A 188 0.63 -9.44 0.01
CA PRO A 188 0.76 -10.87 0.06
C PRO A 188 1.14 -11.35 -1.34
N SER A 189 2.16 -12.19 -1.39
CA SER A 189 2.33 -13.19 -2.43
C SER A 189 1.16 -14.20 -2.37
N SER A 190 -0.08 -13.73 -2.46
CA SER A 190 -1.27 -14.57 -2.53
C SER A 190 -1.49 -14.91 -3.99
N GLU A 191 -1.56 -16.21 -4.25
CA GLU A 191 -1.95 -16.86 -5.50
C GLU A 191 -3.43 -16.58 -5.90
N GLN A 192 -3.96 -15.42 -5.52
CA GLN A 192 -5.24 -14.86 -5.97
C GLN A 192 -4.95 -13.44 -6.47
N PRO A 193 -4.73 -13.27 -7.78
CA PRO A 193 -4.47 -11.98 -8.37
C PRO A 193 -5.80 -11.33 -8.73
N GLU A 194 -6.51 -10.76 -7.77
CA GLU A 194 -7.64 -9.88 -8.11
C GLU A 194 -7.94 -8.98 -6.91
N GLU A 195 -7.94 -7.68 -7.18
CA GLU A 195 -8.03 -6.57 -6.21
C GLU A 195 -6.78 -6.41 -5.33
N ILE A 196 -5.66 -5.95 -5.92
CA ILE A 196 -4.90 -4.92 -5.19
C ILE A 196 -5.93 -3.82 -4.92
N ASP A 197 -6.27 -3.56 -3.66
CA ASP A 197 -7.12 -2.43 -3.26
C ASP A 197 -6.56 -1.20 -4.00
N GLN A 198 -7.29 -0.66 -4.97
CA GLN A 198 -6.87 0.52 -5.72
C GLN A 198 -6.47 1.65 -4.75
N GLU A 199 -7.11 1.71 -3.58
CA GLU A 199 -6.77 2.57 -2.46
C GLU A 199 -5.32 2.39 -1.95
N ILE A 200 -4.84 1.14 -1.82
CA ILE A 200 -3.47 0.85 -1.37
C ILE A 200 -2.46 1.24 -2.44
N GLN A 201 -2.76 0.97 -3.72
CA GLN A 201 -1.92 1.39 -4.83
C GLN A 201 -1.82 2.92 -4.90
N MET A 202 -2.94 3.64 -4.76
CA MET A 202 -2.95 5.10 -4.70
C MET A 202 -2.12 5.64 -3.52
N ILE A 203 -2.18 5.00 -2.35
CA ILE A 203 -1.36 5.39 -1.20
C ILE A 203 0.13 5.18 -1.50
N GLN A 204 0.49 4.06 -2.13
CA GLN A 204 1.87 3.78 -2.51
C GLN A 204 2.37 4.80 -3.55
N ASN A 205 1.60 5.03 -4.60
CA ASN A 205 1.89 6.02 -5.63
C ASN A 205 2.05 7.42 -5.03
N ALA A 206 1.17 7.83 -4.10
CA ALA A 206 1.29 9.11 -3.40
C ALA A 206 2.58 9.25 -2.56
N ILE A 207 3.06 8.15 -1.96
CA ILE A 207 4.34 8.11 -1.24
C ILE A 207 5.51 8.27 -2.21
N GLU A 208 5.47 7.52 -3.32
CA GLU A 208 6.54 7.49 -4.33
C GLU A 208 6.58 8.78 -5.18
N PHE A 209 5.43 9.44 -5.37
CA PHE A 209 5.25 10.67 -6.15
C PHE A 209 6.20 11.80 -5.76
N LYS A 210 6.63 11.85 -4.50
CA LYS A 210 7.64 12.81 -4.02
C LYS A 210 8.98 12.66 -4.76
N HIS A 211 9.28 11.48 -5.26
CA HIS A 211 10.53 11.10 -5.93
C HIS A 211 10.42 10.99 -7.45
N VAL A 212 9.20 11.04 -8.00
CA VAL A 212 8.96 11.01 -9.44
C VAL A 212 9.51 12.28 -10.09
N LYS A 213 10.26 12.10 -11.17
CA LYS A 213 10.85 13.20 -11.96
C LYS A 213 10.05 13.46 -13.22
N LEU A 214 10.15 14.68 -13.75
CA LEU A 214 9.39 15.05 -14.96
C LEU A 214 9.66 14.14 -16.16
N ARG A 215 10.89 13.65 -16.34
CA ARG A 215 11.20 12.69 -17.42
C ARG A 215 10.41 11.38 -17.37
N GLU A 216 9.91 11.01 -16.19
CA GLU A 216 9.17 9.76 -15.96
C GLU A 216 7.68 9.92 -16.31
N CYS A 217 7.15 11.15 -16.31
CA CYS A 217 5.74 11.46 -16.54
C CYS A 217 5.49 12.49 -17.67
N MET A 218 6.50 12.78 -18.50
CA MET A 218 6.36 13.76 -19.61
C MET A 218 5.90 13.08 -20.89
N VAL A 219 5.10 13.80 -21.68
CA VAL A 219 4.86 13.48 -23.09
C VAL A 219 6.14 13.72 -23.88
N PRO A 220 6.75 12.70 -24.50
CA PRO A 220 7.98 12.84 -25.25
C PRO A 220 7.84 13.81 -26.42
N ARG A 221 8.92 14.52 -26.78
CA ARG A 221 8.96 15.45 -27.92
C ARG A 221 8.32 14.91 -29.20
N THR A 222 8.48 13.62 -29.49
CA THR A 222 7.97 12.98 -30.71
C THR A 222 6.45 12.85 -30.75
N GLU A 223 5.79 12.96 -29.61
CA GLU A 223 4.34 12.83 -29.44
C GLU A 223 3.67 14.19 -29.20
N ILE A 224 4.44 15.29 -29.22
CA ILE A 224 3.90 16.63 -29.04
C ILE A 224 3.20 17.09 -30.31
N GLU A 225 1.89 17.28 -30.22
CA GLU A 225 1.11 17.99 -31.23
C GLU A 225 1.44 19.49 -31.21
N ALA A 226 2.10 19.97 -32.27
CA ALA A 226 2.57 21.34 -32.35
C ALA A 226 2.49 21.92 -33.77
N LEU A 227 2.37 23.25 -33.85
CA LEU A 227 2.29 24.00 -35.09
C LEU A 227 3.31 25.15 -35.11
N GLU A 228 3.82 25.49 -36.30
CA GLU A 228 4.73 26.62 -36.47
C GLU A 228 3.98 27.97 -36.34
N ILE A 229 4.62 28.97 -35.72
CA ILE A 229 4.02 30.27 -35.43
C ILE A 229 3.52 31.06 -36.65
N ASP A 230 4.14 30.86 -37.80
CA ASP A 230 3.86 31.60 -39.04
C ASP A 230 2.85 30.86 -39.94
N GLU A 231 2.33 29.72 -39.50
CA GLU A 231 1.26 28.98 -40.19
C GLU A 231 -0.08 29.71 -40.14
N ASP A 232 -0.98 29.31 -41.04
CA ASP A 232 -2.31 29.88 -41.13
C ASP A 232 -3.20 29.46 -39.95
N ILE A 233 -4.07 30.37 -39.51
CA ILE A 233 -4.97 30.13 -38.38
C ILE A 233 -6.01 29.03 -38.69
N ASP A 234 -6.36 28.83 -39.96
CA ASP A 234 -7.28 27.77 -40.37
C ASP A 234 -6.63 26.39 -40.23
N THR A 235 -5.31 26.28 -40.44
CA THR A 235 -4.54 25.06 -40.17
C THR A 235 -4.58 24.70 -38.68
N LEU A 236 -4.42 25.69 -37.80
CA LEU A 236 -4.54 25.48 -36.35
C LEU A 236 -5.95 25.01 -35.96
N ARG A 237 -7.00 25.59 -36.56
CA ARG A 237 -8.39 25.17 -36.30
C ARG A 237 -8.66 23.74 -36.77
N ALA A 238 -8.09 23.35 -37.92
CA ALA A 238 -8.16 21.98 -38.41
C ALA A 238 -7.46 21.01 -37.45
N LEU A 239 -6.26 21.35 -36.98
CA LEU A 239 -5.49 20.53 -36.05
C LEU A 239 -6.21 20.32 -34.71
N PHE A 240 -6.85 21.36 -34.15
CA PHE A 240 -7.71 21.19 -32.97
C PHE A 240 -8.89 20.25 -33.21
N SER A 241 -9.47 20.28 -34.41
CA SER A 241 -10.63 19.46 -34.76
C SER A 241 -10.25 17.99 -35.00
N GLU A 242 -9.05 17.75 -35.54
CA GLU A 242 -8.51 16.42 -35.82
C GLU A 242 -8.03 15.71 -34.56
N THR A 243 -7.26 16.41 -33.72
CA THR A 243 -6.66 15.84 -32.49
C THR A 243 -7.64 15.78 -31.31
N GLY A 244 -8.64 16.66 -31.28
CA GLY A 244 -9.55 16.81 -30.15
C GLY A 244 -8.89 17.45 -28.90
N HIS A 245 -7.63 17.89 -28.97
CA HIS A 245 -6.94 18.47 -27.84
C HIS A 245 -7.48 19.86 -27.46
N SER A 246 -7.38 20.20 -26.17
CA SER A 246 -7.75 21.54 -25.70
C SER A 246 -6.66 22.59 -25.93
N LYS A 247 -5.41 22.16 -26.10
CA LYS A 247 -4.22 23.01 -26.21
C LYS A 247 -3.29 22.43 -27.27
N ILE A 248 -2.77 23.29 -28.14
CA ILE A 248 -1.77 22.92 -29.15
C ILE A 248 -0.52 23.76 -28.92
N MET A 249 0.63 23.11 -28.99
CA MET A 249 1.92 23.74 -28.76
C MET A 249 2.35 24.56 -29.97
N ILE A 250 2.96 25.72 -29.76
CA ILE A 250 3.44 26.58 -30.85
C ILE A 250 4.95 26.68 -30.78
N PHE A 251 5.62 26.40 -31.89
CA PHE A 251 7.07 26.53 -32.04
C PHE A 251 7.45 27.55 -33.10
N LYS A 252 8.74 27.92 -33.12
CA LYS A 252 9.30 28.80 -34.16
C LYS A 252 10.56 28.20 -34.76
N ASN A 253 10.58 28.01 -36.08
CA ASN A 253 11.64 27.37 -36.88
C ASN A 253 11.83 25.87 -36.60
N THR A 254 11.88 25.44 -35.33
CA THR A 254 12.06 24.05 -34.91
C THR A 254 11.23 23.78 -33.67
N ILE A 255 10.77 22.53 -33.51
CA ILE A 255 10.08 22.03 -32.31
C ILE A 255 10.93 22.15 -31.03
N ASP A 256 12.25 22.29 -31.14
CA ASP A 256 13.13 22.62 -30.00
C ASP A 256 12.92 24.03 -29.45
N ASN A 257 12.25 24.90 -30.22
CA ASN A 257 12.02 26.28 -29.87
C ASN A 257 10.52 26.54 -29.73
N LEU A 258 9.93 25.88 -28.73
CA LEU A 258 8.56 26.09 -28.29
C LEU A 258 8.41 27.46 -27.62
N VAL A 259 7.55 28.30 -28.19
CA VAL A 259 7.32 29.68 -27.73
C VAL A 259 6.12 29.81 -26.79
N GLY A 260 5.22 28.83 -26.81
CA GLY A 260 4.00 28.84 -26.01
C GLY A 260 3.00 27.80 -26.48
N TYR A 261 1.73 28.02 -26.14
CA TYR A 261 0.61 27.22 -26.61
C TYR A 261 -0.57 28.12 -26.96
N VAL A 262 -1.48 27.61 -27.78
CA VAL A 262 -2.80 28.21 -28.00
C VAL A 262 -3.84 27.31 -27.34
N HIS A 263 -4.82 27.91 -26.66
CA HIS A 263 -5.98 27.18 -26.19
C HIS A 263 -7.08 27.24 -27.25
N SER A 264 -7.78 26.13 -27.46
CA SER A 264 -8.95 26.07 -28.36
C SER A 264 -9.97 27.21 -28.12
N TYR A 265 -10.16 27.63 -26.86
CA TYR A 265 -11.06 28.73 -26.49
C TYR A 265 -10.63 30.09 -27.07
N ASP A 266 -9.33 30.31 -27.26
CA ASP A 266 -8.83 31.57 -27.81
C ASP A 266 -9.17 31.73 -29.30
N LEU A 267 -9.53 30.65 -30.01
CA LEU A 267 -10.00 30.73 -31.38
C LEU A 267 -11.38 31.40 -31.52
N PHE A 268 -12.18 31.43 -30.44
CA PHE A 268 -13.47 32.14 -30.45
C PHE A 268 -13.32 33.65 -30.54
N THR A 269 -12.14 34.23 -30.27
CA THR A 269 -11.89 35.66 -30.48
C THR A 269 -11.64 36.02 -31.94
N ASN A 270 -11.67 35.02 -32.84
CA ASN A 270 -11.42 35.14 -34.27
C ASN A 270 -10.09 35.87 -34.59
N PRO A 271 -8.95 35.37 -34.08
CA PRO A 271 -7.65 36.00 -34.30
C PRO A 271 -7.25 35.96 -35.79
N ALA A 272 -6.54 36.98 -36.25
CA ALA A 272 -6.04 37.03 -37.61
C ALA A 272 -4.76 36.19 -37.78
N LYS A 273 -3.96 36.06 -36.72
CA LYS A 273 -2.73 35.28 -36.69
C LYS A 273 -2.63 34.46 -35.41
N ILE A 274 -1.90 33.35 -35.47
CA ILE A 274 -1.59 32.52 -34.29
C ILE A 274 -0.92 33.36 -33.20
N SER A 275 0.02 34.23 -33.59
CA SER A 275 0.77 35.10 -32.68
C SER A 275 -0.09 36.05 -31.82
N ASP A 276 -1.33 36.32 -32.20
CA ASP A 276 -2.26 37.17 -31.44
C ASP A 276 -2.82 36.47 -30.19
N VAL A 277 -2.78 35.13 -30.15
CA VAL A 277 -3.42 34.30 -29.11
C VAL A 277 -2.46 33.35 -28.39
N ILE A 278 -1.15 33.50 -28.59
CA ILE A 278 -0.15 32.67 -27.91
C ILE A 278 -0.11 32.99 -26.42
N ARG A 279 -0.29 31.96 -25.60
CA ARG A 279 -0.07 32.00 -24.15
C ARG A 279 1.33 31.51 -23.83
N LYS A 280 2.03 32.26 -22.97
CA LYS A 280 3.37 31.90 -22.51
C LYS A 280 3.33 30.66 -21.60
N ILE A 281 4.31 29.79 -21.78
CA ILE A 281 4.47 28.56 -21.03
C ILE A 281 5.74 28.62 -20.16
N ASP A 282 5.69 27.97 -18.99
CA ASP A 282 6.86 27.86 -18.12
C ASP A 282 7.68 26.65 -18.52
N VAL A 283 8.99 26.72 -18.25
CA VAL A 283 9.96 25.73 -18.71
C VAL A 283 10.73 25.19 -17.51
N TYR A 284 10.92 23.86 -17.47
CA TYR A 284 11.53 23.15 -16.36
C TYR A 284 12.55 22.11 -16.84
N PRO A 285 13.64 21.85 -16.10
CA PRO A 285 14.53 20.73 -16.38
C PRO A 285 13.85 19.37 -16.17
N GLU A 286 14.24 18.36 -16.95
CA GLU A 286 13.77 16.97 -16.82
C GLU A 286 14.01 16.33 -15.43
N THR A 287 14.96 16.87 -14.67
CA THR A 287 15.35 16.39 -13.33
C THR A 287 14.50 16.96 -12.19
N THR A 288 13.59 17.90 -12.50
CA THR A 288 12.67 18.48 -11.52
C THR A 288 11.70 17.41 -11.00
N ASN A 289 11.33 17.47 -9.71
CA ASN A 289 10.32 16.56 -9.18
C ASN A 289 8.92 16.96 -9.66
N ALA A 290 8.10 15.98 -10.02
CA ALA A 290 6.71 16.19 -10.42
C ALA A 290 5.90 16.90 -9.32
N SER A 291 6.14 16.55 -8.05
CA SER A 291 5.52 17.21 -6.89
C SER A 291 5.83 18.72 -6.76
N ASP A 292 7.04 19.15 -7.11
CA ASP A 292 7.41 20.56 -7.10
C ASP A 292 6.71 21.31 -8.26
N LEU A 293 6.62 20.68 -9.42
CA LEU A 293 5.92 21.24 -10.58
C LEU A 293 4.41 21.34 -10.31
N LEU A 294 3.78 20.31 -9.76
CA LEU A 294 2.36 20.30 -9.37
C LEU A 294 2.02 21.50 -8.48
N ASN A 295 2.80 21.71 -7.42
CA ASN A 295 2.63 22.83 -6.49
C ASN A 295 2.78 24.19 -7.21
N SER A 296 3.74 24.30 -8.12
CA SER A 296 3.94 25.52 -8.92
C SER A 296 2.77 25.77 -9.88
N MET A 297 2.27 24.73 -10.54
CA MET A 297 1.16 24.79 -11.49
C MET A 297 -0.16 25.18 -10.81
N ILE A 298 -0.47 24.58 -9.66
CA ILE A 298 -1.63 24.95 -8.82
C ILE A 298 -1.52 26.42 -8.41
N LYS A 299 -0.37 26.84 -7.88
CA LYS A 299 -0.17 28.21 -7.38
C LYS A 299 -0.23 29.27 -8.49
N LYS A 300 0.24 28.95 -9.69
CA LYS A 300 0.24 29.86 -10.84
C LYS A 300 -1.02 29.73 -11.71
N HIS A 301 -1.94 28.81 -11.40
CA HIS A 301 -3.09 28.45 -12.24
C HIS A 301 -2.68 28.12 -13.68
N LYS A 302 -1.62 27.32 -13.84
CA LYS A 302 -1.16 26.82 -15.14
C LYS A 302 -1.40 25.32 -15.22
N SER A 303 -1.67 24.81 -16.42
CA SER A 303 -1.97 23.39 -16.64
C SER A 303 -1.03 22.72 -17.65
N VAL A 304 0.01 23.41 -18.12
CA VAL A 304 0.99 22.83 -19.04
C VAL A 304 2.37 23.48 -18.83
N ALA A 305 3.42 22.69 -19.01
CA ALA A 305 4.81 23.11 -18.92
C ALA A 305 5.69 22.39 -19.96
N ILE A 306 6.80 23.00 -20.34
CA ILE A 306 7.80 22.39 -21.22
C ILE A 306 8.92 21.80 -20.38
N VAL A 307 9.39 20.63 -20.78
CA VAL A 307 10.53 19.94 -20.19
C VAL A 307 11.74 20.06 -21.10
N LEU A 308 12.87 20.53 -20.57
CA LEU A 308 14.14 20.64 -21.29
C LEU A 308 15.15 19.57 -20.85
N ASP A 309 16.01 19.21 -21.80
CA ASP A 309 17.22 18.42 -21.56
C ASP A 309 18.36 19.29 -20.97
N GLU A 310 19.50 18.65 -20.70
CA GLU A 310 20.71 19.29 -20.18
C GLU A 310 21.37 20.27 -21.17
N PHE A 311 21.02 20.18 -22.45
CA PHE A 311 21.56 21.01 -23.54
C PHE A 311 20.63 22.17 -23.90
N GLY A 312 19.47 22.27 -23.26
CA GLY A 312 18.45 23.30 -23.50
C GLY A 312 17.52 23.02 -24.67
N GLY A 313 17.52 21.79 -25.22
CA GLY A 313 16.54 21.31 -26.19
C GLY A 313 15.25 20.86 -25.51
N THR A 314 14.15 20.80 -26.27
CA THR A 314 12.87 20.29 -25.77
C THR A 314 12.96 18.76 -25.63
N SER A 315 12.89 18.26 -24.39
CA SER A 315 12.72 16.81 -24.12
C SER A 315 11.27 16.37 -24.29
N GLY A 316 10.34 17.23 -23.88
CA GLY A 316 8.93 16.88 -23.81
C GLY A 316 8.05 18.02 -23.30
N MET A 317 6.78 17.70 -23.05
CA MET A 317 5.87 18.56 -22.30
C MET A 317 5.19 17.76 -21.19
N VAL A 318 4.64 18.45 -20.21
CA VAL A 318 3.89 17.83 -19.12
C VAL A 318 2.66 18.66 -18.80
N THR A 319 1.54 17.99 -18.60
CA THR A 319 0.26 18.60 -18.24
C THR A 319 -0.03 18.41 -16.76
N LEU A 320 -1.09 19.06 -16.26
CA LEU A 320 -1.49 18.85 -14.87
C LEU A 320 -2.07 17.43 -14.70
N GLU A 321 -2.75 16.97 -15.75
CA GLU A 321 -3.40 15.69 -15.87
C GLU A 321 -2.37 14.55 -15.76
N ASP A 322 -1.28 14.59 -16.55
CA ASP A 322 -0.20 13.58 -16.50
C ASP A 322 0.42 13.48 -15.10
N ILE A 323 0.59 14.61 -14.40
CA ILE A 323 1.18 14.64 -13.05
C ILE A 323 0.23 14.03 -12.02
N ILE A 324 -1.08 14.19 -12.19
CA ILE A 324 -2.09 13.62 -11.28
C ILE A 324 -2.24 12.12 -11.55
N GLU A 325 -2.13 11.69 -12.82
CA GLU A 325 -2.15 10.28 -13.21
C GLU A 325 -1.09 9.44 -12.49
N GLU A 326 0.10 9.99 -12.24
CA GLU A 326 1.15 9.34 -11.43
C GLU A 326 0.70 8.97 -10.00
N ILE A 327 -0.31 9.65 -9.46
CA ILE A 327 -0.85 9.37 -8.12
C ILE A 327 -2.05 8.41 -8.21
N PHE A 328 -2.98 8.70 -9.11
CA PHE A 328 -4.29 8.06 -9.15
C PHE A 328 -4.37 6.87 -10.13
N GLY A 329 -3.36 6.68 -10.98
CA GLY A 329 -3.47 5.83 -12.17
C GLY A 329 -4.31 6.49 -13.26
N GLU A 330 -4.62 5.77 -14.33
CA GLU A 330 -5.56 6.25 -15.35
C GLU A 330 -6.88 6.65 -14.65
N ILE A 331 -7.16 7.95 -14.63
CA ILE A 331 -8.37 8.47 -14.01
C ILE A 331 -9.50 8.18 -14.97
N GLU A 332 -10.15 7.03 -14.80
CA GLU A 332 -11.37 6.70 -15.52
C GLU A 332 -12.46 7.71 -15.11
N ASP A 333 -12.90 8.55 -16.05
CA ASP A 333 -13.98 9.51 -15.80
C ASP A 333 -15.29 8.71 -15.57
N GLU A 334 -16.15 9.15 -14.65
CA GLU A 334 -17.50 8.56 -14.49
C GLU A 334 -18.36 8.71 -15.76
N HIS A 335 -17.90 9.54 -16.70
CA HIS A 335 -18.44 9.72 -18.05
C HIS A 335 -17.77 8.87 -19.14
N ASP A 336 -16.65 8.22 -18.84
CA ASP A 336 -16.05 7.19 -19.70
C ASP A 336 -16.83 5.90 -19.52
N LYS A 337 -18.06 5.90 -20.03
CA LYS A 337 -18.63 4.65 -20.51
C LYS A 337 -17.78 4.25 -21.71
N GLU A 338 -16.81 3.36 -21.52
CA GLU A 338 -16.52 2.39 -22.57
C GLU A 338 -17.86 1.74 -22.90
N GLU A 339 -18.56 2.25 -23.93
CA GLU A 339 -19.54 1.44 -24.63
C GLU A 339 -18.73 0.26 -25.15
N THR A 340 -18.66 -0.82 -24.38
CA THR A 340 -18.28 -2.12 -24.90
C THR A 340 -19.22 -2.36 -26.07
N THR A 341 -18.74 -2.17 -27.30
CA THR A 341 -19.61 -2.31 -28.47
C THR A 341 -20.22 -3.69 -28.42
N GLU A 342 -21.54 -3.76 -28.23
CA GLU A 342 -22.25 -5.02 -28.12
C GLU A 342 -23.51 -4.92 -28.99
N LYS A 343 -23.35 -5.24 -30.27
CA LYS A 343 -24.40 -5.06 -31.28
C LYS A 343 -24.67 -6.38 -31.98
N GLN A 344 -25.87 -6.92 -31.79
CA GLN A 344 -26.37 -8.02 -32.60
C GLN A 344 -26.92 -7.48 -33.93
N ILE A 345 -26.27 -7.80 -35.04
CA ILE A 345 -26.73 -7.42 -36.39
C ILE A 345 -27.82 -8.39 -36.86
N SER A 346 -27.61 -9.69 -36.62
CA SER A 346 -28.55 -10.75 -36.97
C SER A 346 -28.43 -11.92 -35.98
N PRO A 347 -29.31 -12.95 -36.03
CA PRO A 347 -29.20 -14.12 -35.15
C PRO A 347 -27.85 -14.86 -35.23
N ARG A 348 -27.05 -14.63 -36.27
CA ARG A 348 -25.77 -15.29 -36.50
C ARG A 348 -24.61 -14.32 -36.70
N GLU A 349 -24.82 -13.02 -36.48
CA GLU A 349 -23.84 -11.97 -36.79
C GLU A 349 -23.84 -10.90 -35.69
N PHE A 350 -22.67 -10.64 -35.14
CA PHE A 350 -22.47 -9.78 -33.97
C PHE A 350 -21.26 -8.86 -34.19
N ILE A 351 -21.31 -7.68 -33.59
CA ILE A 351 -20.15 -6.82 -33.40
C ILE A 351 -19.91 -6.74 -31.89
N PHE A 352 -18.72 -7.16 -31.48
CA PHE A 352 -18.32 -7.23 -30.09
C PHE A 352 -17.03 -6.45 -29.86
N SER A 353 -17.01 -5.71 -28.74
CA SER A 353 -15.77 -5.33 -28.08
C SER A 353 -15.06 -6.60 -27.65
N THR A 354 -13.79 -6.67 -27.99
CA THR A 354 -12.95 -7.84 -27.70
C THR A 354 -12.61 -7.95 -26.21
N ARG A 355 -12.94 -6.92 -25.41
CA ARG A 355 -12.86 -6.93 -23.94
C ARG A 355 -13.99 -7.72 -23.28
N LEU A 356 -15.06 -8.04 -24.01
CA LEU A 356 -16.17 -8.84 -23.46
C LEU A 356 -15.67 -10.22 -23.05
N GLU A 357 -16.07 -10.65 -21.85
CA GLU A 357 -15.75 -11.96 -21.30
C GLU A 357 -16.48 -13.07 -22.05
N VAL A 358 -15.80 -14.19 -22.23
CA VAL A 358 -16.35 -15.36 -22.91
C VAL A 358 -17.57 -15.92 -22.16
N ASP A 359 -17.50 -15.96 -20.82
CA ASP A 359 -18.60 -16.44 -19.97
C ASP A 359 -19.85 -15.58 -20.12
N TYR A 360 -19.70 -14.26 -20.12
CA TYR A 360 -20.80 -13.32 -20.36
C TYR A 360 -21.44 -13.52 -21.75
N LEU A 361 -20.61 -13.64 -22.79
CA LEU A 361 -21.08 -13.87 -24.16
C LEU A 361 -21.85 -15.20 -24.28
N ASN A 362 -21.37 -16.24 -23.60
CA ASN A 362 -22.03 -17.54 -23.55
C ASN A 362 -23.36 -17.49 -22.79
N GLU A 363 -23.42 -16.83 -21.63
CA GLU A 363 -24.64 -16.71 -20.83
C GLU A 363 -25.73 -15.91 -21.57
N LYS A 364 -25.34 -14.83 -22.25
CA LYS A 364 -26.28 -13.91 -22.89
C LYS A 364 -26.75 -14.37 -24.27
N TYR A 365 -25.87 -14.95 -25.08
CA TYR A 365 -26.14 -15.27 -26.49
C TYR A 365 -26.13 -16.77 -26.81
N ASP A 366 -25.85 -17.64 -25.83
CA ASP A 366 -25.79 -19.10 -25.99
C ASP A 366 -24.82 -19.52 -27.11
N LEU A 367 -23.69 -18.80 -27.21
CA LEU A 367 -22.72 -18.98 -28.28
C LEU A 367 -21.93 -20.28 -28.12
N ASN A 368 -21.76 -20.79 -26.90
CA ASN A 368 -20.96 -21.98 -26.60
C ASN A 368 -19.51 -21.87 -27.11
N ILE A 369 -18.91 -20.68 -26.96
CA ILE A 369 -17.48 -20.45 -27.09
C ILE A 369 -16.77 -21.29 -26.01
N GLU A 370 -15.65 -21.92 -26.36
CA GLU A 370 -14.86 -22.73 -25.42
C GLU A 370 -14.41 -21.86 -24.24
N VAL A 371 -14.47 -22.42 -23.03
CA VAL A 371 -14.01 -21.75 -21.80
C VAL A 371 -12.74 -22.47 -21.35
N SER A 372 -11.67 -21.72 -21.10
CA SER A 372 -10.35 -22.23 -20.75
C SER A 372 -9.67 -21.31 -19.75
N ASP A 373 -8.83 -21.86 -18.88
CA ASP A 373 -8.02 -21.07 -17.94
C ASP A 373 -6.95 -20.21 -18.64
N GLU A 374 -6.73 -20.41 -19.95
CA GLU A 374 -5.74 -19.68 -20.76
C GLU A 374 -6.27 -18.34 -21.32
N TYR A 375 -7.58 -18.08 -21.24
CA TYR A 375 -8.17 -16.82 -21.68
C TYR A 375 -9.51 -16.54 -20.99
N GLU A 376 -9.77 -15.26 -20.70
CA GLU A 376 -11.03 -14.82 -20.09
C GLU A 376 -11.89 -14.00 -21.07
N THR A 377 -11.24 -13.27 -21.98
CA THR A 377 -11.89 -12.33 -22.90
C THR A 377 -11.91 -12.84 -24.33
N LEU A 378 -12.80 -12.26 -25.15
CA LEU A 378 -12.89 -12.57 -26.58
C LEU A 378 -11.56 -12.26 -27.33
N ALA A 379 -10.83 -11.23 -26.92
CA ALA A 379 -9.48 -10.96 -27.41
C ALA A 379 -8.53 -12.11 -27.10
N GLY A 380 -8.53 -12.59 -25.84
CA GLY A 380 -7.73 -13.71 -25.39
C GLY A 380 -8.03 -14.99 -26.18
N PHE A 381 -9.31 -15.30 -26.38
CA PHE A 381 -9.76 -16.43 -27.20
C PHE A 381 -9.20 -16.36 -28.64
N ILE A 382 -9.37 -15.22 -29.31
CA ILE A 382 -8.90 -15.04 -30.70
C ILE A 382 -7.37 -15.13 -30.78
N ILE A 383 -6.65 -14.48 -29.87
CA ILE A 383 -5.18 -14.48 -29.86
C ILE A 383 -4.64 -15.87 -29.51
N HIS A 384 -5.27 -16.60 -28.58
CA HIS A 384 -4.88 -17.95 -28.21
C HIS A 384 -4.95 -18.91 -29.41
N HIS A 385 -6.00 -18.81 -30.23
CA HIS A 385 -6.13 -19.63 -31.44
C HIS A 385 -5.32 -19.12 -32.64
N HIS A 386 -5.03 -17.83 -32.71
CA HIS A 386 -4.28 -17.21 -33.81
C HIS A 386 -2.75 -17.14 -33.56
N GLU A 387 -2.30 -17.41 -32.33
CA GLU A 387 -0.92 -17.34 -31.84
C GLU A 387 -0.24 -15.95 -31.97
N SER A 388 -0.96 -14.92 -32.41
CA SER A 388 -0.48 -13.55 -32.58
C SER A 388 -1.65 -12.56 -32.64
N ILE A 389 -1.37 -11.26 -32.49
CA ILE A 389 -2.39 -10.22 -32.64
C ILE A 389 -2.67 -10.01 -34.14
N PRO A 390 -3.88 -10.33 -34.63
CA PRO A 390 -4.24 -10.17 -36.02
C PRO A 390 -4.41 -8.72 -36.43
N GLN A 391 -4.23 -8.45 -37.72
CA GLN A 391 -4.32 -7.12 -38.30
C GLN A 391 -5.78 -6.72 -38.61
N MET A 392 -6.04 -5.41 -38.70
CA MET A 392 -7.33 -4.89 -39.14
C MET A 392 -7.74 -5.48 -40.49
N HIS A 393 -9.02 -5.88 -40.62
CA HIS A 393 -9.62 -6.59 -41.76
C HIS A 393 -9.15 -8.04 -41.97
N GLU A 394 -8.36 -8.60 -41.08
CA GLU A 394 -8.02 -10.02 -41.11
C GLU A 394 -9.23 -10.88 -40.71
N GLU A 395 -9.37 -12.05 -41.35
CA GLU A 395 -10.44 -13.01 -41.09
C GLU A 395 -9.87 -14.27 -40.45
N ILE A 396 -10.39 -14.64 -39.28
CA ILE A 396 -9.92 -15.77 -38.49
C ILE A 396 -11.06 -16.74 -38.30
N LYS A 397 -10.85 -17.98 -38.75
CA LYS A 397 -11.84 -19.04 -38.62
C LYS A 397 -11.51 -19.93 -37.42
N ILE A 398 -12.36 -19.87 -36.39
CA ILE A 398 -12.30 -20.74 -35.22
C ILE A 398 -13.66 -21.43 -35.12
N SER A 399 -13.76 -22.62 -35.70
CA SER A 399 -15.05 -23.31 -35.89
C SER A 399 -15.85 -23.42 -34.58
N PRO A 400 -17.15 -23.06 -34.55
CA PRO A 400 -18.02 -22.68 -35.68
C PRO A 400 -18.01 -21.18 -36.06
N PHE A 401 -17.11 -20.37 -35.54
CA PHE A 401 -17.11 -18.91 -35.72
C PHE A 401 -16.13 -18.41 -36.80
N LEU A 402 -16.50 -17.30 -37.45
CA LEU A 402 -15.63 -16.46 -38.26
C LEU A 402 -15.51 -15.10 -37.58
N PHE A 403 -14.28 -14.66 -37.30
CA PHE A 403 -13.99 -13.36 -36.75
C PHE A 403 -13.36 -12.48 -37.83
N THR A 404 -13.97 -11.33 -38.13
CA THR A 404 -13.35 -10.28 -38.95
C THR A 404 -12.91 -9.15 -38.03
N ILE A 405 -11.62 -8.80 -38.05
CA ILE A 405 -11.09 -7.73 -37.20
C ILE A 405 -11.56 -6.38 -37.72
N LEU A 406 -12.34 -5.64 -36.94
CA LEU A 406 -12.82 -4.32 -37.30
C LEU A 406 -11.86 -3.22 -36.82
N LYS A 407 -11.26 -3.40 -35.64
CA LYS A 407 -10.32 -2.42 -35.08
C LYS A 407 -9.23 -3.12 -34.26
N SER A 408 -7.98 -2.82 -34.61
CA SER A 408 -6.78 -3.27 -33.90
C SER A 408 -5.84 -2.06 -33.72
N GLY A 409 -5.42 -1.77 -32.48
CA GLY A 409 -4.57 -0.63 -32.13
C GLY A 409 -3.29 -1.07 -31.45
N GLY A 410 -2.12 -0.72 -32.02
CA GLY A 410 -0.81 -1.05 -31.45
C GLY A 410 -0.64 -2.55 -31.15
N ASN A 411 -0.76 -2.92 -29.87
CA ASN A 411 -0.65 -4.28 -29.34
C ASN A 411 -1.97 -4.80 -28.73
N LYS A 412 -3.14 -4.31 -29.14
CA LYS A 412 -4.44 -4.75 -28.62
C LYS A 412 -5.46 -4.95 -29.75
N LEU A 413 -6.26 -6.00 -29.61
CA LEU A 413 -7.53 -6.14 -30.34
C LEU A 413 -8.56 -5.23 -29.65
N GLU A 414 -9.39 -4.53 -30.42
CA GLU A 414 -10.41 -3.64 -29.85
C GLU A 414 -11.80 -4.13 -30.21
N GLU A 415 -12.07 -4.36 -31.50
CA GLU A 415 -13.41 -4.67 -31.99
C GLU A 415 -13.38 -5.73 -33.09
N VAL A 416 -14.30 -6.69 -32.99
CA VAL A 416 -14.44 -7.79 -33.95
C VAL A 416 -15.88 -7.97 -34.39
N LYS A 417 -16.03 -8.33 -35.66
CA LYS A 417 -17.27 -8.88 -36.18
C LYS A 417 -17.21 -10.40 -36.07
N MET A 418 -18.19 -11.01 -35.42
CA MET A 418 -18.30 -12.45 -35.27
C MET A 418 -19.50 -12.99 -36.05
N GLU A 419 -19.27 -14.01 -36.87
CA GLU A 419 -20.30 -14.73 -37.63
C GLU A 419 -20.31 -16.21 -37.26
N ILE A 420 -21.50 -16.79 -37.05
CA ILE A 420 -21.67 -18.23 -36.79
C ILE A 420 -21.80 -18.97 -38.14
N ILE A 421 -20.77 -19.73 -38.52
CA ILE A 421 -20.76 -20.57 -39.73
C ILE A 421 -21.34 -21.97 -39.44
N ASP A 422 -21.91 -22.61 -40.45
CA ASP A 422 -22.40 -24.00 -40.41
C ASP A 422 -21.28 -25.06 -40.50
#